data_AF-A0A183JDM4-F1
#
_entry.id   AF-A0A183JDM4-F1
#
_cell.length_a   1.000
_cell.length_b   1.000
_cell.length_c   1.000
_cell.angle_alpha   90.00
_cell.angle_beta   90.00
_cell.angle_gamma   90.00
#
_symmetry.space_group_name_H-M   'P 1'
#
loop_
_entity.id
_entity.type
_entity.pdbx_description
1 polymer ?
#
loop_
_entity_poly.entity_id
_entity_poly.type
_entity_poly.pdbx_seq_one_letter_code
_entity_poly.pdbx_strand_id
1 'polypeptide(L)'
;IRRRALEASRLARLDALQARWKIRAQQLASRAKLLEHSRRAAARAKKQSREIKMATLEEQQRTHIEQLRCKIQRKQEESERRHQESLREISRKAFEMSILTHTGDDSLTVPGIEPYPVQKWCKACQVMIMSEVQLKSHLHGKRHQNAIMEAAQNRPVGRSELEAFNLSHLVDAPNELPHSQYDIQQERLKLRRKRARKLRQRMNQKGLQFLKELESNKTPILDSSNKSHLIKLIKNARRFLNLPDSGPWVITRVQAMEKCLNSLLRCISNDQSKTHSILPDNENQSQSVNLADRQICLANGLLSILVNFIGLIREQKPSSKQLVPEKTYRIACCLLHTMCTSNIAASIYMLLSNNVSILVDCLVIQFTVRLY
;
A
#
# COMPACT_ATOMS: atom_id res chain seq x y z
N ILE A 1 65.53 -28.24 -121.28
CA ILE A 1 65.24 -29.11 -120.10
C ILE A 1 66.18 -28.82 -118.92
N ARG A 2 67.51 -28.79 -119.12
CA ARG A 2 68.54 -28.53 -118.06
C ARG A 2 68.39 -27.21 -117.28
N ARG A 3 68.08 -26.09 -117.95
CA ARG A 3 67.93 -24.75 -117.32
C ARG A 3 66.75 -24.66 -116.35
N ARG A 4 65.59 -25.22 -116.72
CA ARG A 4 64.39 -25.28 -115.87
C ARG A 4 64.62 -26.14 -114.62
N ALA A 5 65.35 -27.25 -114.74
CA ALA A 5 65.70 -28.09 -113.59
C ALA A 5 66.63 -27.38 -112.59
N LEU A 6 67.58 -26.57 -113.08
CA LEU A 6 68.45 -25.75 -112.24
C LEU A 6 67.70 -24.61 -111.54
N GLU A 7 66.77 -23.95 -112.23
CA GLU A 7 65.92 -22.90 -111.65
C GLU A 7 64.95 -23.48 -110.60
N ALA A 8 64.34 -24.64 -110.85
CA ALA A 8 63.52 -25.35 -109.88
C ALA A 8 64.32 -25.76 -108.62
N SER A 9 65.55 -26.22 -108.79
CA SER A 9 66.45 -26.53 -107.67
C SER A 9 66.84 -25.28 -106.87
N ARG A 10 67.07 -24.13 -107.54
CA ARG A 10 67.32 -22.84 -106.88
C ARG A 10 66.11 -22.37 -106.05
N LEU A 11 64.90 -22.44 -106.61
CA LEU A 11 63.66 -22.07 -105.92
C LEU A 11 63.41 -22.98 -104.70
N ALA A 12 63.53 -24.30 -104.87
CA ALA A 12 63.39 -25.24 -103.77
C ALA A 12 64.39 -24.99 -102.63
N ARG A 13 65.62 -24.55 -102.95
CA ARG A 13 66.63 -24.18 -101.94
C ARG A 13 66.27 -22.88 -101.20
N LEU A 14 65.68 -21.90 -101.88
CA LEU A 14 65.18 -20.67 -101.26
C LEU A 14 63.96 -20.94 -100.37
N ASP A 15 63.00 -21.74 -100.84
CA ASP A 15 61.83 -22.14 -100.06
C ASP A 15 62.23 -22.93 -98.80
N ALA A 16 63.17 -23.87 -98.93
CA ALA A 16 63.72 -24.60 -97.79
C ALA A 16 64.40 -23.65 -96.77
N LEU A 17 65.09 -22.62 -97.25
CA LEU A 17 65.74 -21.62 -96.39
C LEU A 17 64.71 -20.70 -95.72
N GLN A 18 63.67 -20.28 -96.44
CA GLN A 18 62.56 -19.51 -95.89
C GLN A 18 61.74 -20.32 -94.87
N ALA A 19 61.52 -21.62 -95.12
CA ALA A 19 60.88 -22.53 -94.17
C ALA A 19 61.72 -22.69 -92.89
N ARG A 20 63.05 -22.83 -93.00
CA ARG A 20 63.97 -22.85 -91.85
C ARG A 20 63.90 -21.54 -91.04
N TRP A 21 63.84 -20.39 -91.69
CA TRP A 21 63.66 -19.10 -91.01
C TRP A 21 62.32 -18.99 -90.30
N LYS A 22 61.22 -19.42 -90.93
CA LYS A 22 59.89 -19.43 -90.30
C LYS A 22 59.87 -20.33 -89.06
N ILE A 23 60.43 -21.54 -89.13
CA ILE A 23 60.53 -22.46 -87.99
C ILE A 23 61.38 -21.83 -86.87
N ARG A 24 62.54 -21.27 -87.20
CA ARG A 24 63.42 -20.62 -86.21
C ARG A 24 62.75 -19.40 -85.56
N ALA A 25 62.00 -18.61 -86.34
CA ALA A 25 61.23 -17.48 -85.83
C ALA A 25 60.10 -17.94 -84.89
N GLN A 26 59.38 -19.01 -85.23
CA GLN A 26 58.36 -19.60 -84.37
C GLN A 26 58.94 -20.16 -83.07
N GLN A 27 60.10 -20.84 -83.13
CA GLN A 27 60.81 -21.34 -81.94
C GLN A 27 61.30 -20.20 -81.04
N LEU A 28 61.81 -19.11 -81.64
CA LEU A 28 62.22 -17.93 -80.89
C LEU A 28 61.00 -17.27 -80.22
N ALA A 29 59.88 -17.15 -80.94
CA ALA A 29 58.65 -16.60 -80.40
C ALA A 29 58.05 -17.47 -79.29
N SER A 30 58.06 -18.80 -79.41
CA SER A 30 57.56 -19.70 -78.35
C SER A 30 58.44 -19.63 -77.10
N ARG A 31 59.77 -19.62 -77.26
CA ARG A 31 60.72 -19.43 -76.15
C ARG A 31 60.55 -18.08 -75.47
N ALA A 32 60.34 -17.01 -76.24
CA ALA A 32 60.07 -15.67 -75.70
C ALA A 32 58.78 -15.65 -74.87
N LYS A 33 57.69 -16.25 -75.38
CA LYS A 33 56.42 -16.39 -74.63
C LYS A 33 56.58 -17.18 -73.33
N LEU A 34 57.32 -18.28 -73.35
CA LEU A 34 57.57 -19.08 -72.14
C LEU A 34 58.38 -18.30 -71.10
N LEU A 35 59.41 -17.57 -71.53
CA LEU A 35 60.22 -16.73 -70.64
C LEU A 35 59.38 -15.59 -70.05
N GLU A 36 58.53 -14.94 -70.85
CA GLU A 36 57.63 -13.89 -70.38
C GLU A 36 56.60 -14.46 -69.37
N HIS A 37 56.03 -15.63 -69.64
CA HIS A 37 55.13 -16.32 -68.72
C HIS A 37 55.83 -16.66 -67.40
N SER A 38 57.05 -17.20 -67.45
CA SER A 38 57.88 -17.50 -66.27
C SER A 38 58.20 -16.23 -65.46
N ARG A 39 58.57 -15.13 -66.12
CA ARG A 39 58.80 -13.83 -65.46
C ARG A 39 57.55 -13.30 -64.78
N ARG A 40 56.39 -13.36 -65.45
CA ARG A 40 55.10 -12.95 -64.87
C ARG A 40 54.72 -13.83 -63.67
N ALA A 41 54.94 -15.15 -63.75
CA ALA A 41 54.71 -16.06 -62.64
C ALA A 41 55.63 -15.75 -61.44
N ALA A 42 56.92 -15.51 -61.67
CA ALA A 42 57.87 -15.13 -60.63
C ALA A 42 57.52 -13.78 -59.98
N ALA A 43 57.08 -12.80 -60.76
CA ALA A 43 56.62 -11.50 -60.24
C ALA A 43 55.37 -11.66 -59.35
N ARG A 44 54.40 -12.48 -59.76
CA ARG A 44 53.20 -12.80 -58.95
C ARG A 44 53.58 -13.50 -57.66
N ALA A 45 54.43 -14.53 -57.70
CA ALA A 45 54.88 -15.24 -56.51
C ALA A 45 55.60 -14.32 -55.53
N LYS A 46 56.45 -13.38 -56.01
CA LYS A 46 57.11 -12.39 -55.16
C LYS A 46 56.12 -11.41 -54.54
N LYS A 47 55.09 -10.98 -55.29
CA LYS A 47 54.02 -10.12 -54.76
C LYS A 47 53.23 -10.84 -53.65
N GLN A 48 52.79 -12.07 -53.90
CA GLN A 48 52.10 -12.91 -52.92
C GLN A 48 52.95 -13.15 -51.67
N SER A 49 54.26 -13.42 -51.82
CA SER A 49 55.15 -13.59 -50.68
C SER A 49 55.23 -12.33 -49.80
N ARG A 50 55.16 -11.14 -50.41
CA ARG A 50 55.10 -9.87 -49.66
C ARG A 50 53.76 -9.70 -48.96
N GLU A 51 52.66 -9.97 -49.67
CA GLU A 51 51.30 -9.90 -49.11
C GLU A 51 51.13 -10.84 -47.91
N ILE A 52 51.60 -12.09 -48.02
CA ILE A 52 51.57 -13.06 -46.93
C ILE A 52 52.40 -12.57 -45.73
N LYS A 53 53.59 -11.99 -45.96
CA LYS A 53 54.42 -11.44 -44.88
C LYS A 53 53.73 -10.29 -44.17
N MET A 54 53.11 -9.37 -44.92
CA MET A 54 52.35 -8.25 -44.35
C MET A 54 51.15 -8.78 -43.55
N ALA A 55 50.37 -9.70 -44.11
CA ALA A 55 49.24 -10.31 -43.42
C ALA A 55 49.67 -11.06 -42.14
N THR A 56 50.83 -11.74 -42.16
CA THR A 56 51.38 -12.43 -40.98
C THR A 56 51.77 -11.43 -39.89
N LEU A 57 52.42 -10.31 -40.25
CA LEU A 57 52.80 -9.26 -39.30
C LEU A 57 51.56 -8.57 -38.72
N GLU A 58 50.57 -8.26 -39.54
CA GLU A 58 49.29 -7.69 -39.10
C GLU A 58 48.56 -8.64 -38.15
N GLU A 59 48.55 -9.94 -38.43
CA GLU A 59 47.95 -10.94 -37.55
C GLU A 59 48.69 -11.05 -36.20
N GLN A 60 50.03 -11.00 -36.22
CA GLN A 60 50.83 -10.94 -35.00
C GLN A 60 50.54 -9.67 -34.17
N GLN A 61 50.35 -8.52 -34.84
CA GLN A 61 49.97 -7.29 -34.16
C GLN A 61 48.55 -7.37 -33.58
N ARG A 62 47.58 -7.91 -34.33
CA ARG A 62 46.20 -8.10 -33.87
C ARG A 62 46.14 -9.01 -32.64
N THR A 63 46.76 -10.17 -32.71
CA THR A 63 46.80 -11.13 -31.59
C THR A 63 47.48 -10.54 -30.36
N HIS A 64 48.59 -9.81 -30.52
CA HIS A 64 49.25 -9.12 -29.40
C HIS A 64 48.37 -8.03 -28.77
N ILE A 65 47.67 -7.22 -29.58
CA ILE A 65 46.71 -6.21 -29.10
C ILE A 65 45.55 -6.87 -28.35
N GLU A 66 45.01 -7.98 -28.87
CA GLU A 66 43.92 -8.72 -28.25
C GLU A 66 44.33 -9.33 -26.90
N GLN A 67 45.52 -9.91 -26.81
CA GLN A 67 46.07 -10.41 -25.55
C GLN A 67 46.22 -9.31 -24.51
N LEU A 68 46.70 -8.12 -24.90
CA LEU A 68 46.80 -6.97 -24.00
C LEU A 68 45.42 -6.49 -23.54
N ARG A 69 44.44 -6.39 -24.45
CA ARG A 69 43.06 -6.01 -24.11
C ARG A 69 42.44 -7.01 -23.13
N CYS A 70 42.57 -8.32 -23.39
CA CYS A 70 42.09 -9.37 -22.50
C CYS A 70 42.74 -9.27 -21.11
N LYS A 71 44.05 -8.99 -21.04
CA LYS A 71 44.77 -8.81 -19.78
C LYS A 71 44.30 -7.57 -19.01
N ILE A 72 44.04 -6.46 -19.70
CA ILE A 72 43.50 -5.23 -19.10
C ILE A 72 42.10 -5.50 -18.55
N GLN A 73 41.23 -6.12 -19.34
CA GLN A 73 39.87 -6.47 -18.93
C GLN A 73 39.86 -7.37 -17.70
N ARG A 74 40.64 -8.47 -17.70
CA ARG A 74 40.75 -9.36 -16.54
C ARG A 74 41.22 -8.63 -15.27
N LYS A 75 42.13 -7.65 -15.41
CA LYS A 75 42.57 -6.84 -14.26
C LYS A 75 41.48 -5.91 -13.74
N GLN A 76 40.68 -5.32 -14.63
CA GLN A 76 39.56 -4.46 -14.25
C GLN A 76 38.47 -5.28 -13.54
N GLU A 77 38.05 -6.41 -14.13
CA GLU A 77 37.07 -7.33 -13.54
C GLU A 77 37.53 -7.83 -12.15
N GLU A 78 38.80 -8.21 -12.03
CA GLU A 78 39.35 -8.68 -10.75
C GLU A 78 39.45 -7.55 -9.71
N SER A 79 39.80 -6.33 -10.14
CA SER A 79 39.81 -5.16 -9.25
C SER A 79 38.41 -4.81 -8.79
N GLU A 80 37.42 -4.87 -9.68
CA GLU A 80 36.01 -4.63 -9.36
C GLU A 80 35.49 -5.69 -8.40
N ARG A 81 35.79 -6.97 -8.65
CA ARG A 81 35.43 -8.08 -7.76
C ARG A 81 35.98 -7.86 -6.34
N ARG A 82 37.27 -7.53 -6.21
CA ARG A 82 37.90 -7.21 -4.91
C ARG A 82 37.27 -5.98 -4.25
N HIS A 83 36.93 -4.95 -5.02
CA HIS A 83 36.27 -3.77 -4.50
C HIS A 83 34.86 -4.09 -3.97
N GLN A 84 34.06 -4.85 -4.72
CA GLN A 84 32.72 -5.29 -4.31
C GLN A 84 32.78 -6.17 -3.05
N GLU A 85 33.73 -7.10 -2.97
CA GLU A 85 33.97 -7.92 -1.77
C GLU A 85 34.33 -7.06 -0.56
N SER A 86 35.21 -6.07 -0.73
CA SER A 86 35.56 -5.12 0.33
C SER A 86 34.36 -4.31 0.81
N LEU A 87 33.51 -3.82 -0.09
CA LEU A 87 32.29 -3.08 0.27
C LEU A 87 31.30 -3.95 1.04
N ARG A 88 31.13 -5.23 0.62
CA ARG A 88 30.28 -6.19 1.33
C ARG A 88 30.80 -6.45 2.75
N GLU A 89 32.11 -6.61 2.90
CA GLU A 89 32.74 -6.84 4.19
C GLU A 89 32.63 -5.62 5.12
N ILE A 90 32.84 -4.40 4.59
CA ILE A 90 32.62 -3.15 5.34
C ILE A 90 31.15 -3.07 5.79
N SER A 91 30.20 -3.35 4.90
CA SER A 91 28.77 -3.32 5.21
C SER A 91 28.39 -4.35 6.28
N ARG A 92 28.95 -5.57 6.21
CA ARG A 92 28.75 -6.63 7.20
C ARG A 92 29.27 -6.19 8.58
N LYS A 93 30.50 -5.68 8.65
CA LYS A 93 31.10 -5.18 9.90
C LYS A 93 30.33 -4.01 10.48
N ALA A 94 29.88 -3.06 9.65
CA ALA A 94 29.07 -1.94 10.10
C ALA A 94 27.75 -2.40 10.72
N PHE A 95 27.11 -3.42 10.13
CA PHE A 95 25.89 -4.00 10.69
C PHE A 95 26.13 -4.73 12.01
N GLU A 96 27.18 -5.55 12.10
CA GLU A 96 27.57 -6.22 13.36
C GLU A 96 27.85 -5.20 14.48
N MET A 97 28.58 -4.12 14.15
CA MET A 97 28.82 -3.02 15.07
C MET A 97 27.54 -2.32 15.52
N SER A 98 26.57 -2.13 14.62
CA SER A 98 25.26 -1.56 14.96
C SER A 98 24.48 -2.47 15.91
N ILE A 99 24.49 -3.79 15.69
CA ILE A 99 23.89 -4.76 16.62
C ILE A 99 24.50 -4.62 18.01
N LEU A 100 25.83 -4.63 18.12
CA LEU A 100 26.54 -4.53 19.40
C LEU A 100 26.25 -3.20 20.10
N THR A 101 26.19 -2.11 19.34
CA THR A 101 25.89 -0.76 19.85
C THR A 101 24.49 -0.68 20.45
N HIS A 102 23.49 -1.26 19.80
CA HIS A 102 22.09 -1.20 20.24
C HIS A 102 21.63 -2.39 21.10
N THR A 103 22.56 -3.28 21.50
CA THR A 103 22.25 -4.37 22.42
C THR A 103 22.24 -3.92 23.90
N GLY A 104 22.98 -2.85 24.23
CA GLY A 104 22.98 -2.24 25.57
C GLY A 104 22.09 -0.99 25.67
N ASP A 105 21.58 -0.71 26.87
CA ASP A 105 20.68 0.42 27.16
C ASP A 105 21.41 1.80 27.17
N ASP A 106 22.75 1.79 27.31
CA ASP A 106 23.59 2.99 27.51
C ASP A 106 24.02 3.71 26.22
N SER A 107 23.56 3.29 25.04
CA SER A 107 24.04 3.90 23.80
C SER A 107 23.34 5.23 23.48
N LEU A 108 24.04 6.33 23.79
CA LEU A 108 23.72 7.72 23.40
C LEU A 108 23.86 7.98 21.88
N THR A 109 24.19 6.97 21.08
CA THR A 109 24.32 7.12 19.63
C THR A 109 22.95 7.30 18.98
N VAL A 110 22.82 8.35 18.16
CA VAL A 110 21.61 8.63 17.38
C VAL A 110 21.50 7.58 16.27
N PRO A 111 20.47 6.72 16.27
CA PRO A 111 20.35 5.67 15.26
C PRO A 111 20.06 6.28 13.89
N GLY A 112 20.72 5.77 12.83
CA GLY A 112 20.48 6.19 11.46
C GLY A 112 19.06 5.90 10.99
N ILE A 113 18.42 6.89 10.38
CA ILE A 113 17.07 6.75 9.79
C ILE A 113 17.14 6.09 8.41
N GLU A 114 18.29 6.14 7.76
CA GLU A 114 18.50 5.60 6.42
C GLU A 114 18.23 4.09 6.37
N PRO A 115 17.49 3.62 5.35
CA PRO A 115 17.28 2.19 5.16
C PRO A 115 18.59 1.44 4.87
N TYR A 116 18.69 0.20 5.35
CA TYR A 116 19.79 -0.67 5.01
C TYR A 116 19.80 -0.99 3.50
N PRO A 117 20.99 -1.04 2.85
CA PRO A 117 21.10 -1.42 1.43
C PRO A 117 20.53 -2.81 1.15
N VAL A 118 20.72 -3.73 2.11
CA VAL A 118 20.09 -5.05 2.14
C VAL A 118 19.24 -5.13 3.39
N GLN A 119 17.95 -5.41 3.23
CA GLN A 119 17.03 -5.52 4.36
C GLN A 119 17.49 -6.63 5.32
N LYS A 120 17.22 -6.46 6.61
CA LYS A 120 17.66 -7.41 7.64
C LYS A 120 16.46 -8.20 8.16
N TRP A 121 16.71 -9.42 8.63
CA TRP A 121 15.70 -10.33 9.13
C TRP A 121 16.11 -10.91 10.48
N CYS A 122 15.23 -10.81 11.47
CA CYS A 122 15.40 -11.52 12.74
C CYS A 122 14.76 -12.91 12.64
N LYS A 123 15.55 -13.97 12.68
CA LYS A 123 15.08 -15.37 12.65
C LYS A 123 14.24 -15.73 13.87
N ALA A 124 14.61 -15.24 15.05
CA ALA A 124 13.91 -15.52 16.30
C ALA A 124 12.50 -14.90 16.31
N CYS A 125 12.39 -13.66 15.85
CA CYS A 125 11.12 -12.93 15.86
C CYS A 125 10.33 -13.02 14.55
N GLN A 126 10.95 -13.49 13.47
CA GLN A 126 10.37 -13.50 12.12
C GLN A 126 9.85 -12.11 11.70
N VAL A 127 10.70 -11.09 11.85
CA VAL A 127 10.39 -9.69 11.54
C VAL A 127 11.47 -9.10 10.62
N MET A 128 11.02 -8.35 9.63
CA MET A 128 11.86 -7.53 8.75
C MET A 128 12.29 -6.24 9.45
N ILE A 129 13.57 -5.90 9.31
CA ILE A 129 14.19 -4.71 9.88
C ILE A 129 14.77 -3.91 8.71
N MET A 130 14.24 -2.71 8.52
CA MET A 130 14.57 -1.87 7.37
C MET A 130 15.64 -0.81 7.68
N SER A 131 15.82 -0.41 8.93
CA SER A 131 16.77 0.65 9.32
C SER A 131 17.32 0.42 10.73
N GLU A 132 18.32 1.21 11.12
CA GLU A 132 18.95 1.14 12.43
C GLU A 132 18.00 1.55 13.57
N VAL A 133 17.16 2.56 13.35
CA VAL A 133 16.09 2.93 14.31
C VAL A 133 15.15 1.74 14.56
N GLN A 134 14.78 1.00 13.50
CA GLN A 134 13.93 -0.19 13.63
C GLN A 134 14.68 -1.31 14.35
N LEU A 135 15.98 -1.50 14.09
CA LEU A 135 16.81 -2.47 14.79
C LEU A 135 16.82 -2.18 16.30
N LYS A 136 17.11 -0.93 16.71
CA LYS A 136 17.11 -0.52 18.12
C LYS A 136 15.76 -0.80 18.78
N SER A 137 14.67 -0.36 18.16
CA SER A 137 13.30 -0.59 18.66
C SER A 137 12.97 -2.08 18.77
N HIS A 138 13.43 -2.88 17.80
CA HIS A 138 13.24 -4.31 17.78
C HIS A 138 13.95 -5.02 18.95
N LEU A 139 15.24 -4.71 19.17
CA LEU A 139 16.05 -5.33 20.24
C LEU A 139 15.47 -5.07 21.63
N HIS A 140 14.91 -3.88 21.85
CA HIS A 140 14.28 -3.48 23.13
C HIS A 140 12.79 -3.88 23.21
N GLY A 141 12.24 -4.50 22.16
CA GLY A 141 10.84 -4.91 22.12
C GLY A 141 10.58 -6.18 22.92
N LYS A 142 9.42 -6.24 23.60
CA LYS A 142 8.98 -7.41 24.39
C LYS A 142 9.05 -8.73 23.62
N ARG A 143 8.72 -8.72 22.32
CA ARG A 143 8.75 -9.93 21.48
C ARG A 143 10.15 -10.52 21.36
N HIS A 144 11.16 -9.67 21.18
CA HIS A 144 12.55 -10.11 21.06
C HIS A 144 13.12 -10.51 22.41
N GLN A 145 12.82 -9.75 23.46
CA GLN A 145 13.18 -10.09 24.83
C GLN A 145 12.61 -11.47 25.24
N ASN A 146 11.35 -11.75 24.92
CA ASN A 146 10.75 -13.07 25.17
C ASN A 146 11.44 -14.18 24.37
N ALA A 147 11.79 -13.94 23.11
CA ALA A 147 12.48 -14.93 22.29
C ALA A 147 13.89 -15.26 22.84
N ILE A 148 14.58 -14.26 23.39
CA ILE A 148 15.86 -14.46 24.11
C ILE A 148 15.64 -15.28 25.39
N MET A 149 14.63 -14.95 26.19
CA MET A 149 14.30 -15.69 27.42
C MET A 149 13.92 -17.14 27.13
N GLU A 150 13.11 -17.38 26.11
CA GLU A 150 12.73 -18.73 25.67
C GLU A 150 13.96 -19.54 25.23
N ALA A 151 14.85 -18.94 24.43
CA ALA A 151 16.10 -19.58 24.02
C ALA A 151 17.03 -19.89 25.20
N ALA A 152 17.00 -19.05 26.25
CA ALA A 152 17.78 -19.22 27.46
C ALA A 152 17.06 -20.05 28.56
N GLN A 153 15.93 -20.69 28.26
CA GLN A 153 15.16 -21.50 29.21
C GLN A 153 14.75 -20.72 30.48
N ASN A 154 14.39 -19.44 30.33
CA ASN A 154 13.99 -18.52 31.41
C ASN A 154 15.07 -18.23 32.46
N ARG A 155 16.35 -18.47 32.16
CA ARG A 155 17.47 -18.03 33.00
C ARG A 155 17.86 -16.57 32.68
N PRO A 156 18.45 -15.82 33.62
CA PRO A 156 19.00 -14.50 33.33
C PRO A 156 20.16 -14.64 32.34
N VAL A 157 20.10 -13.87 31.24
CA VAL A 157 21.09 -13.89 30.16
C VAL A 157 22.07 -12.74 30.36
N GLY A 158 23.37 -13.05 30.39
CA GLY A 158 24.43 -12.04 30.46
C GLY A 158 24.57 -11.26 29.15
N ARG A 159 25.20 -10.07 29.21
CA ARG A 159 25.38 -9.20 28.04
C ARG A 159 26.06 -9.90 26.85
N SER A 160 27.11 -10.69 27.11
CA SER A 160 27.83 -11.40 26.05
C SER A 160 26.97 -12.48 25.37
N GLU A 161 26.12 -13.17 26.14
CA GLU A 161 25.17 -14.16 25.59
C GLU A 161 24.09 -13.48 24.75
N LEU A 162 23.63 -12.29 25.16
CA LEU A 162 22.66 -11.49 24.41
C LEU A 162 23.24 -11.01 23.07
N GLU A 163 24.47 -10.51 23.07
CA GLU A 163 25.18 -10.07 21.86
C GLU A 163 25.38 -11.25 20.89
N ALA A 164 25.78 -12.43 21.39
CA ALA A 164 25.92 -13.64 20.59
C ALA A 164 24.57 -14.13 20.01
N PHE A 165 23.50 -14.04 20.80
CA PHE A 165 22.15 -14.36 20.33
C PHE A 165 21.72 -13.42 19.20
N ASN A 166 21.93 -12.11 19.37
CA ASN A 166 21.57 -11.11 18.37
C ASN A 166 22.34 -11.31 17.07
N LEU A 167 23.67 -11.48 17.13
CA LEU A 167 24.52 -11.72 15.95
C LEU A 167 24.15 -12.99 15.18
N SER A 168 23.72 -14.05 15.87
CA SER A 168 23.33 -15.31 15.23
C SER A 168 21.92 -15.29 14.61
N HIS A 169 21.01 -14.47 15.15
CA HIS A 169 19.62 -14.44 14.71
C HIS A 169 19.28 -13.28 13.77
N LEU A 170 20.11 -12.24 13.70
CA LEU A 170 19.93 -11.09 12.79
C LEU A 170 20.80 -11.28 11.55
N VAL A 171 20.16 -11.64 10.43
CA VAL A 171 20.83 -11.94 9.17
C VAL A 171 20.33 -11.05 8.04
N ASP A 172 21.00 -11.09 6.88
CA ASP A 172 20.45 -10.53 5.65
C ASP A 172 19.13 -11.21 5.29
N ALA A 173 18.14 -10.42 4.91
CA ALA A 173 16.84 -10.92 4.49
C ALA A 173 16.99 -11.71 3.17
N PRO A 174 16.44 -12.93 3.08
CA PRO A 174 16.32 -13.64 1.81
C PRO A 174 15.58 -12.80 0.77
N ASN A 175 16.02 -12.86 -0.50
CA ASN A 175 15.39 -12.14 -1.63
C ASN A 175 13.91 -12.48 -1.83
N GLU A 176 13.47 -13.65 -1.35
CA GLU A 176 12.08 -14.13 -1.41
C GLU A 176 11.64 -14.64 -0.03
N LEU A 177 11.51 -13.75 0.95
CA LEU A 177 10.74 -14.08 2.14
C LEU A 177 9.24 -14.09 1.79
N PRO A 178 8.49 -15.16 2.11
CA PRO A 178 7.04 -15.11 2.11
C PRO A 178 6.63 -13.98 3.05
N HIS A 179 5.79 -13.06 2.57
CA HIS A 179 5.17 -12.04 3.43
C HIS A 179 4.73 -12.69 4.72
N SER A 180 5.24 -12.21 5.86
CA SER A 180 4.92 -12.77 7.17
C SER A 180 3.40 -12.89 7.25
N GLN A 181 2.86 -13.99 7.78
CA GLN A 181 1.40 -14.16 7.92
C GLN A 181 0.77 -12.94 8.61
N TYR A 182 1.55 -12.25 9.46
CA TYR A 182 1.22 -10.97 10.04
C TYR A 182 0.94 -9.87 8.99
N ASP A 183 1.78 -9.69 7.99
CA ASP A 183 1.61 -8.67 6.94
C ASP A 183 0.37 -8.96 6.08
N ILE A 184 0.15 -10.22 5.74
CA ILE A 184 -1.06 -10.66 5.03
C ILE A 184 -2.31 -10.39 5.87
N GLN A 185 -2.26 -10.69 7.17
CA GLN A 185 -3.37 -10.40 8.09
C GLN A 185 -3.62 -8.90 8.25
N GLN A 186 -2.56 -8.08 8.33
CA GLN A 186 -2.64 -6.63 8.37
C GLN A 186 -3.23 -6.05 7.08
N GLU A 187 -2.82 -6.54 5.91
CA GLU A 187 -3.42 -6.13 4.64
C GLU A 187 -4.89 -6.52 4.54
N ARG A 188 -5.25 -7.74 4.95
CA ARG A 188 -6.65 -8.19 5.04
C ARG A 188 -7.47 -7.29 5.96
N LEU A 189 -6.91 -6.91 7.12
CA LEU A 189 -7.55 -6.00 8.06
C LEU A 189 -7.73 -4.60 7.46
N LYS A 190 -6.70 -4.05 6.78
CA LYS A 190 -6.78 -2.78 6.05
C LYS A 190 -7.88 -2.82 4.99
N LEU A 191 -7.99 -3.91 4.22
CA LEU A 191 -9.01 -4.08 3.20
C LEU A 191 -10.42 -4.16 3.80
N ARG A 192 -10.62 -4.92 4.89
CA ARG A 192 -11.89 -4.97 5.63
C ARG A 192 -12.30 -3.60 6.16
N ARG A 193 -11.37 -2.85 6.75
CA ARG A 193 -11.60 -1.47 7.22
C ARG A 193 -12.01 -0.54 6.06
N LYS A 194 -11.36 -0.62 4.91
CA LYS A 194 -11.73 0.14 3.70
C LYS A 194 -13.15 -0.20 3.22
N ARG A 195 -13.51 -1.48 3.17
CA ARG A 195 -14.87 -1.93 2.79
C ARG A 195 -15.93 -1.43 3.76
N ALA A 196 -15.69 -1.50 5.07
CA ALA A 196 -16.59 -0.99 6.10
C ALA A 196 -16.82 0.53 5.97
N ARG A 197 -15.77 1.31 5.72
CA ARG A 197 -15.88 2.77 5.48
C ARG A 197 -16.74 3.08 4.24
N LYS A 198 -16.50 2.39 3.12
CA LYS A 198 -17.32 2.55 1.91
C LYS A 198 -18.79 2.18 2.13
N LEU A 199 -19.06 1.15 2.93
CA LEU A 199 -20.44 0.78 3.28
C LEU A 199 -21.12 1.88 4.11
N ARG A 200 -20.46 2.38 5.15
CA ARG A 200 -20.98 3.49 5.98
C ARG A 200 -21.27 4.74 5.15
N GLN A 201 -20.37 5.10 4.22
CA GLN A 201 -20.58 6.23 3.32
C GLN A 201 -21.85 6.05 2.47
N ARG A 202 -22.05 4.86 1.88
CA ARG A 202 -23.27 4.56 1.10
C ARG A 202 -24.54 4.60 1.96
N MET A 203 -24.48 4.09 3.19
CA MET A 203 -25.62 4.13 4.12
C MET A 203 -25.99 5.57 4.49
N ASN A 204 -25.00 6.41 4.81
CA ASN A 204 -25.24 7.83 5.09
C ASN A 204 -25.79 8.59 3.87
N GLN A 205 -25.27 8.30 2.68
CA GLN A 205 -25.77 8.91 1.44
C GLN A 205 -27.23 8.56 1.18
N LYS A 206 -27.60 7.28 1.32
CA LYS A 206 -28.99 6.83 1.19
C LYS A 206 -29.89 7.45 2.26
N GLY A 207 -29.42 7.56 3.49
CA GLY A 207 -30.17 8.22 4.57
C GLY A 207 -30.44 9.69 4.29
N LEU A 208 -29.45 10.42 3.77
CA LEU A 208 -29.62 11.81 3.37
C LEU A 208 -30.61 11.97 2.20
N GLN A 209 -30.59 11.05 1.23
CA GLN A 209 -31.55 11.03 0.12
C GLN A 209 -32.97 10.85 0.64
N PHE A 210 -33.21 9.87 1.51
CA PHE A 210 -34.51 9.63 2.14
C PHE A 210 -35.04 10.87 2.89
N LEU A 211 -34.18 11.55 3.67
CA LEU A 211 -34.60 12.75 4.40
C LEU A 211 -35.00 13.90 3.45
N LYS A 212 -34.27 14.08 2.34
CA LYS A 212 -34.62 15.09 1.31
C LYS A 212 -35.96 14.77 0.63
N GLU A 213 -36.19 13.51 0.28
CA GLU A 213 -37.47 13.07 -0.30
C GLU A 213 -38.63 13.29 0.67
N LEU A 214 -38.43 12.98 1.95
CA LEU A 214 -39.43 13.21 2.99
C LEU A 214 -39.75 14.70 3.18
N GLU A 215 -38.75 15.59 3.12
CA GLU A 215 -38.98 17.04 3.18
C GLU A 215 -39.75 17.57 1.97
N SER A 216 -39.54 16.99 0.77
CA SER A 216 -40.30 17.36 -0.43
C SER A 216 -41.76 16.90 -0.40
N ASN A 217 -42.04 15.76 0.25
CA ASN A 217 -43.38 15.21 0.38
C ASN A 217 -44.04 15.72 1.67
N LYS A 218 -44.60 16.93 1.63
CA LYS A 218 -45.39 17.48 2.75
C LYS A 218 -46.61 16.61 3.01
N THR A 219 -46.53 15.71 3.98
CA THR A 219 -47.69 14.97 4.47
C THR A 219 -48.62 15.93 5.24
N PRO A 220 -49.94 15.85 5.03
CA PRO A 220 -50.89 16.63 5.82
C PRO A 220 -50.80 16.18 7.28
N ILE A 221 -50.41 17.11 8.15
CA ILE A 221 -50.24 16.88 9.58
C ILE A 221 -51.64 16.90 10.22
N LEU A 222 -52.01 15.83 10.94
CA LEU A 222 -53.22 15.80 11.76
C LEU A 222 -53.20 16.96 12.77
N ASP A 223 -54.34 17.66 12.91
CA ASP A 223 -54.45 18.73 13.90
C ASP A 223 -54.61 18.17 15.31
N SER A 224 -53.78 18.69 16.21
CA SER A 224 -53.80 18.39 17.64
C SER A 224 -53.83 19.70 18.43
N SER A 225 -54.51 19.67 19.57
CA SER A 225 -54.51 20.77 20.55
C SER A 225 -53.10 21.10 21.07
N ASN A 226 -52.20 20.10 21.11
CA ASN A 226 -50.83 20.25 21.61
C ASN A 226 -49.83 20.74 20.54
N LYS A 227 -50.26 20.93 19.29
CA LYS A 227 -49.37 21.20 18.14
C LYS A 227 -48.37 22.33 18.37
N SER A 228 -48.84 23.50 18.83
CA SER A 228 -47.97 24.67 19.07
C SER A 228 -46.98 24.42 20.21
N HIS A 229 -47.42 23.74 21.27
CA HIS A 229 -46.60 23.38 22.42
C HIS A 229 -45.50 22.38 22.04
N LEU A 230 -45.85 21.31 21.33
CA LEU A 230 -44.90 20.30 20.84
C LEU A 230 -43.83 20.92 19.92
N ILE A 231 -44.24 21.73 18.96
CA ILE A 231 -43.29 22.41 18.05
C ILE A 231 -42.32 23.30 18.85
N LYS A 232 -42.82 24.03 19.85
CA LYS A 232 -41.98 24.87 20.73
C LYS A 232 -40.97 24.02 21.51
N LEU A 233 -41.40 22.90 22.10
CA LEU A 233 -40.51 21.98 22.82
C LEU A 233 -39.44 21.39 21.89
N ILE A 234 -39.82 20.93 20.69
CA ILE A 234 -38.88 20.34 19.72
C ILE A 234 -37.83 21.38 19.28
N LYS A 235 -38.25 22.62 19.01
CA LYS A 235 -37.34 23.73 18.70
C LYS A 235 -36.37 24.01 19.85
N ASN A 236 -36.85 24.00 21.09
CA ASN A 236 -36.00 24.19 22.27
C ASN A 236 -34.98 23.06 22.42
N ALA A 237 -35.38 21.79 22.30
CA ALA A 237 -34.47 20.65 22.33
C ALA A 237 -33.38 20.77 21.25
N ARG A 238 -33.77 21.13 20.02
CA ARG A 238 -32.81 21.37 18.93
C ARG A 238 -31.83 22.51 19.25
N ARG A 239 -32.33 23.62 19.81
CA ARG A 239 -31.49 24.74 20.25
C ARG A 239 -30.49 24.30 21.30
N PHE A 240 -30.92 23.57 22.33
CA PHE A 240 -30.03 23.08 23.37
C PHE A 240 -29.00 22.07 22.86
N LEU A 241 -29.33 21.28 21.84
CA LEU A 241 -28.37 20.38 21.20
C LEU A 241 -27.29 21.15 20.44
N ASN A 242 -27.67 22.20 19.70
CA ASN A 242 -26.78 22.93 18.79
C ASN A 242 -25.96 24.07 19.45
N LEU A 243 -26.04 24.24 20.77
CA LEU A 243 -25.18 25.21 21.47
C LEU A 243 -23.71 24.75 21.37
N PRO A 244 -22.74 25.68 21.22
CA PRO A 244 -21.32 25.34 21.07
C PRO A 244 -20.82 24.42 22.18
N ASP A 245 -20.04 23.41 21.79
CA ASP A 245 -19.47 22.46 22.73
C ASP A 245 -18.09 22.96 23.19
N SER A 246 -17.98 23.28 24.49
CA SER A 246 -16.72 23.70 25.14
C SER A 246 -16.33 22.77 26.30
N GLY A 247 -16.84 21.53 26.28
CA GLY A 247 -16.67 20.55 27.35
C GLY A 247 -18.01 20.10 27.95
N PRO A 248 -18.01 19.56 29.19
CA PRO A 248 -19.21 19.10 29.87
C PRO A 248 -20.30 20.16 29.89
N TRP A 249 -21.55 19.73 29.65
CA TRP A 249 -22.69 20.63 29.64
C TRP A 249 -22.88 21.27 31.01
N VAL A 250 -23.07 22.60 31.02
CA VAL A 250 -23.43 23.32 32.24
C VAL A 250 -24.77 22.84 32.78
N ILE A 251 -24.90 22.83 34.11
CA ILE A 251 -26.07 22.27 34.83
C ILE A 251 -27.39 22.88 34.34
N THR A 252 -27.41 24.18 34.05
CA THR A 252 -28.60 24.89 33.56
C THR A 252 -29.06 24.38 32.18
N ARG A 253 -28.13 24.08 31.27
CA ARG A 253 -28.41 23.48 29.95
C ARG A 253 -28.96 22.06 30.12
N VAL A 254 -28.35 21.26 31.00
CA VAL A 254 -28.83 19.90 31.32
C VAL A 254 -30.26 19.94 31.86
N GLN A 255 -30.53 20.75 32.89
CA GLN A 255 -31.86 20.87 33.49
C GLN A 255 -32.91 21.37 32.49
N ALA A 256 -32.55 22.31 31.61
CA ALA A 256 -33.46 22.79 30.57
C ALA A 256 -33.78 21.70 29.55
N MET A 257 -32.79 20.92 29.14
CA MET A 257 -32.99 19.75 28.27
C MET A 257 -33.87 18.70 28.95
N GLU A 258 -33.59 18.33 30.20
CA GLU A 258 -34.38 17.36 30.96
C GLU A 258 -35.85 17.79 31.08
N LYS A 259 -36.11 19.07 31.41
CA LYS A 259 -37.48 19.62 31.44
C LYS A 259 -38.17 19.50 30.09
N CYS A 260 -37.45 19.81 29.02
CA CYS A 260 -37.98 19.73 27.65
C CYS A 260 -38.33 18.29 27.26
N LEU A 261 -37.43 17.34 27.49
CA LEU A 261 -37.62 15.93 27.14
C LEU A 261 -38.74 15.28 27.96
N ASN A 262 -38.83 15.57 29.27
CA ASN A 262 -39.91 15.06 30.11
C ASN A 262 -41.27 15.65 29.71
N SER A 263 -41.33 16.92 29.31
CA SER A 263 -42.57 17.52 28.81
C SER A 263 -43.04 16.85 27.52
N LEU A 264 -42.11 16.60 26.58
CA LEU A 264 -42.41 15.84 25.36
C LEU A 264 -42.90 14.43 25.68
N LEU A 265 -42.24 13.74 26.62
CA LEU A 265 -42.61 12.39 27.04
C LEU A 265 -44.03 12.35 27.60
N ARG A 266 -44.42 13.32 28.43
CA ARG A 266 -45.79 13.43 28.98
C ARG A 266 -46.83 13.66 27.89
N CYS A 267 -46.54 14.46 26.87
CA CYS A 267 -47.48 14.69 25.77
C CYS A 267 -47.74 13.44 24.93
N ILE A 268 -46.80 12.50 24.83
CA ILE A 268 -46.92 11.32 23.93
C ILE A 268 -47.13 9.97 24.64
N SER A 269 -47.06 9.96 25.98
CA SER A 269 -47.19 8.75 26.80
C SER A 269 -48.60 8.65 27.38
N ASN A 270 -49.19 7.45 27.34
CA ASN A 270 -50.55 7.15 27.82
C ASN A 270 -50.67 7.14 29.37
N ASP A 271 -49.89 7.92 30.12
CA ASP A 271 -49.81 7.75 31.57
C ASP A 271 -51.00 8.42 32.31
N GLN A 272 -52.14 7.73 32.30
CA GLN A 272 -53.28 7.93 33.19
C GLN A 272 -53.30 6.87 34.30
N SER A 273 -52.13 6.34 34.71
CA SER A 273 -52.03 5.47 35.88
C SER A 273 -51.90 6.27 37.18
N LYS A 274 -52.82 7.21 37.45
CA LYS A 274 -53.09 7.80 38.78
C LYS A 274 -54.24 8.82 38.71
N THR A 275 -55.47 8.34 38.59
CA THR A 275 -56.64 8.83 39.36
C THR A 275 -57.85 7.99 38.96
N HIS A 276 -58.43 7.27 39.93
CA HIS A 276 -59.76 6.69 39.81
C HIS A 276 -60.78 7.78 39.38
N SER A 277 -61.47 7.59 38.26
CA SER A 277 -62.92 7.84 38.19
C SER A 277 -63.54 7.09 37.02
N ILE A 278 -64.61 6.41 37.37
CA ILE A 278 -65.56 5.67 36.55
C ILE A 278 -66.10 6.56 35.41
N LEU A 279 -66.00 6.08 34.15
CA LEU A 279 -66.97 6.17 33.03
C LEU A 279 -66.28 5.78 31.69
N PRO A 280 -66.77 4.78 30.94
CA PRO A 280 -66.11 4.31 29.71
C PRO A 280 -66.81 4.84 28.45
N ASP A 281 -66.40 6.01 27.93
CA ASP A 281 -66.86 6.47 26.60
C ASP A 281 -65.78 7.19 25.76
N ASN A 282 -64.55 7.39 26.27
CA ASN A 282 -63.55 8.29 25.66
C ASN A 282 -62.20 7.65 25.24
N GLU A 283 -62.12 6.32 25.16
CA GLU A 283 -60.85 5.65 24.77
C GLU A 283 -60.43 5.93 23.33
N ASN A 284 -61.38 6.03 22.39
CA ASN A 284 -61.10 6.25 20.97
C ASN A 284 -60.55 7.66 20.66
N GLN A 285 -60.96 8.68 21.42
CA GLN A 285 -60.49 10.06 21.22
C GLN A 285 -59.08 10.26 21.81
N SER A 286 -58.80 9.60 22.93
CA SER A 286 -57.49 9.69 23.61
C SER A 286 -56.38 9.00 22.80
N GLN A 287 -56.68 7.87 22.16
CA GLN A 287 -55.74 7.17 21.28
C GLN A 287 -55.44 7.94 19.99
N SER A 288 -56.44 8.61 19.39
CA SER A 288 -56.25 9.39 18.16
C SER A 288 -55.42 10.66 18.39
N VAL A 289 -55.62 11.34 19.53
CA VAL A 289 -54.82 12.53 19.92
C VAL A 289 -53.35 12.17 20.12
N ASN A 290 -53.05 11.03 20.78
CA ASN A 290 -51.67 10.57 20.95
C ASN A 290 -50.99 10.18 19.63
N LEU A 291 -51.74 9.68 18.65
CA LEU A 291 -51.23 9.40 17.31
C LEU A 291 -50.88 10.70 16.55
N ALA A 292 -51.74 11.71 16.61
CA ALA A 292 -51.49 13.01 16.00
C ALA A 292 -50.26 13.71 16.62
N ASP A 293 -50.12 13.67 17.95
CA ASP A 293 -48.96 14.23 18.65
C ASP A 293 -47.64 13.54 18.27
N ARG A 294 -47.66 12.20 18.16
CA ARG A 294 -46.51 11.42 17.66
C ARG A 294 -46.18 11.76 16.21
N GLN A 295 -47.17 11.96 15.34
CA GLN A 295 -46.95 12.39 13.97
C GLN A 295 -46.35 13.80 13.88
N ILE A 296 -46.84 14.75 14.67
CA ILE A 296 -46.27 16.10 14.77
C ILE A 296 -44.81 16.04 15.21
N CYS A 297 -44.51 15.22 16.22
CA CYS A 297 -43.14 15.02 16.69
C CYS A 297 -42.21 14.46 15.60
N LEU A 298 -42.70 13.48 14.83
CA LEU A 298 -41.97 12.88 13.72
C LEU A 298 -41.73 13.89 12.60
N ALA A 299 -42.78 14.60 12.16
CA ALA A 299 -42.71 15.59 11.09
C ALA A 299 -41.76 16.77 11.43
N ASN A 300 -41.61 17.11 12.71
CA ASN A 300 -40.69 18.15 13.17
C ASN A 300 -39.28 17.62 13.49
N GLY A 301 -38.98 16.35 13.19
CA GLY A 301 -37.64 15.77 13.28
C GLY A 301 -37.18 15.47 14.71
N LEU A 302 -38.11 15.16 15.64
CA LEU A 302 -37.76 14.81 17.02
C LEU A 302 -36.82 13.60 17.08
N LEU A 303 -37.05 12.56 16.26
CA LEU A 303 -36.23 11.35 16.24
C LEU A 303 -34.75 11.65 15.98
N SER A 304 -34.45 12.50 14.99
CA SER A 304 -33.07 12.88 14.67
C SER A 304 -32.43 13.72 15.77
N ILE A 305 -33.20 14.57 16.47
CA ILE A 305 -32.70 15.32 17.64
C ILE A 305 -32.31 14.34 18.76
N LEU A 306 -33.17 13.36 19.07
CA LEU A 306 -32.90 12.38 20.13
C LEU A 306 -31.70 11.51 19.79
N VAL A 307 -31.59 11.05 18.54
CA VAL A 307 -30.49 10.21 18.09
C VAL A 307 -29.17 10.96 18.11
N ASN A 308 -29.14 12.21 17.64
CA ASN A 308 -27.93 13.04 17.69
C ASN A 308 -27.54 13.38 19.12
N PHE A 309 -28.52 13.67 19.99
CA PHE A 309 -28.27 13.88 21.41
C PHE A 309 -27.66 12.65 22.07
N ILE A 310 -28.23 11.45 21.86
CA ILE A 310 -27.64 10.19 22.33
C ILE A 310 -26.26 9.96 21.70
N GLY A 311 -26.08 10.37 20.44
CA GLY A 311 -24.85 10.32 19.68
C GLY A 311 -23.67 11.04 20.32
N LEU A 312 -23.91 12.00 21.22
CA LEU A 312 -22.88 12.68 22.01
C LEU A 312 -22.05 11.71 22.89
N ILE A 313 -22.59 10.53 23.20
CA ILE A 313 -21.83 9.45 23.87
C ILE A 313 -20.54 9.11 23.10
N ARG A 314 -20.57 9.24 21.76
CA ARG A 314 -19.41 8.93 20.89
C ARG A 314 -18.26 9.91 21.03
N GLU A 315 -18.53 11.11 21.52
CA GLU A 315 -17.55 12.19 21.68
C GLU A 315 -16.91 12.17 23.08
N GLN A 316 -17.42 11.33 23.99
CA GLN A 316 -16.89 11.20 25.33
C GLN A 316 -15.52 10.50 25.32
N LYS A 317 -14.49 11.16 25.88
CA LYS A 317 -13.18 10.52 26.09
C LYS A 317 -13.26 9.58 27.31
N PRO A 318 -12.58 8.41 27.29
CA PRO A 318 -12.62 7.44 28.40
C PRO A 318 -12.21 8.00 29.77
N SER A 319 -11.32 9.00 29.80
CA SER A 319 -10.79 9.60 31.03
C SER A 319 -11.37 10.98 31.39
N SER A 320 -12.32 11.51 30.61
CA SER A 320 -12.89 12.85 30.84
C SER A 320 -14.20 12.79 31.62
N LYS A 321 -14.52 13.88 32.35
CA LYS A 321 -15.85 14.12 32.93
C LYS A 321 -16.92 13.91 31.85
N GLN A 322 -18.00 13.20 32.19
CA GLN A 322 -19.11 12.92 31.27
C GLN A 322 -19.61 14.22 30.62
N LEU A 323 -19.80 14.21 29.29
CA LEU A 323 -20.27 15.39 28.57
C LEU A 323 -21.68 15.80 29.04
N VAL A 324 -22.54 14.79 29.24
CA VAL A 324 -23.91 14.93 29.73
C VAL A 324 -24.17 13.83 30.77
N PRO A 325 -24.91 14.09 31.86
CA PRO A 325 -25.24 13.07 32.85
C PRO A 325 -26.02 11.88 32.28
N GLU A 326 -25.74 10.67 32.77
CA GLU A 326 -26.42 9.43 32.33
C GLU A 326 -27.95 9.51 32.43
N LYS A 327 -28.47 10.15 33.50
CA LYS A 327 -29.91 10.35 33.69
C LYS A 327 -30.55 11.06 32.50
N THR A 328 -29.88 12.06 31.93
CA THR A 328 -30.42 12.82 30.80
C THR A 328 -30.48 11.96 29.53
N TYR A 329 -29.46 11.12 29.29
CA TYR A 329 -29.49 10.14 28.20
C TYR A 329 -30.62 9.12 28.39
N ARG A 330 -30.87 8.66 29.63
CA ARG A 330 -31.96 7.73 29.93
C ARG A 330 -33.33 8.32 29.54
N ILE A 331 -33.58 9.58 29.86
CA ILE A 331 -34.83 10.27 29.47
C ILE A 331 -34.98 10.32 27.95
N ALA A 332 -33.90 10.64 27.22
CA ALA A 332 -33.91 10.66 25.75
C ALA A 332 -34.16 9.28 25.15
N CYS A 333 -33.56 8.22 25.70
CA CYS A 333 -33.79 6.84 25.30
C CYS A 333 -35.23 6.39 25.57
N CYS A 334 -35.80 6.73 26.73
CA CYS A 334 -37.20 6.44 27.05
C CYS A 334 -38.14 7.13 26.05
N LEU A 335 -37.91 8.41 25.75
CA LEU A 335 -38.70 9.15 24.76
C LEU A 335 -38.57 8.57 23.36
N LEU A 336 -37.36 8.19 22.95
CA LEU A 336 -37.11 7.53 21.67
C LEU A 336 -37.84 6.19 21.58
N HIS A 337 -37.80 5.40 22.66
CA HIS A 337 -38.54 4.14 22.75
C HIS A 337 -40.04 4.37 22.62
N THR A 338 -40.63 5.28 23.39
CA THR A 338 -42.07 5.60 23.30
C THR A 338 -42.49 6.05 21.90
N MET A 339 -41.64 6.81 21.20
CA MET A 339 -41.89 7.24 19.82
C MET A 339 -41.89 6.09 18.81
N CYS A 340 -41.06 5.07 19.02
CA CYS A 340 -40.91 3.92 18.13
C CYS A 340 -41.88 2.77 18.45
N THR A 341 -42.26 2.59 19.72
CA THR A 341 -43.14 1.50 20.15
C THR A 341 -44.53 1.64 19.54
N SER A 342 -44.97 0.57 18.86
CA SER A 342 -46.24 0.49 18.12
C SER A 342 -46.42 1.58 17.06
N ASN A 343 -45.32 2.13 16.53
CA ASN A 343 -45.32 3.14 15.46
C ASN A 343 -44.39 2.73 14.31
N ILE A 344 -44.99 2.16 13.26
CA ILE A 344 -44.26 1.66 12.09
C ILE A 344 -43.56 2.82 11.35
N ALA A 345 -44.20 3.98 11.23
CA ALA A 345 -43.63 5.13 10.54
C ALA A 345 -42.33 5.63 11.20
N ALA A 346 -42.31 5.68 12.55
CA ALA A 346 -41.10 6.01 13.30
C ALA A 346 -39.99 4.97 13.08
N SER A 347 -40.34 3.68 13.02
CA SER A 347 -39.39 2.60 12.81
C SER A 347 -38.77 2.64 11.40
N ILE A 348 -39.60 2.86 10.37
CA ILE A 348 -39.16 3.08 8.99
C ILE A 348 -38.25 4.30 8.91
N TYR A 349 -38.64 5.42 9.54
CA TYR A 349 -37.82 6.63 9.58
C TYR A 349 -36.43 6.33 10.17
N MET A 350 -36.36 5.66 11.31
CA MET A 350 -35.11 5.34 12.00
C MET A 350 -34.17 4.48 11.14
N LEU A 351 -34.73 3.50 10.42
CA LEU A 351 -33.97 2.62 9.54
C LEU A 351 -33.48 3.36 8.29
N LEU A 352 -34.39 4.02 7.57
CA LEU A 352 -34.09 4.65 6.28
C LEU A 352 -33.25 5.91 6.41
N SER A 353 -33.38 6.68 7.50
CA SER A 353 -32.49 7.82 7.81
C SER A 353 -31.09 7.42 8.28
N ASN A 354 -30.82 6.13 8.43
CA ASN A 354 -29.59 5.58 9.00
C ASN A 354 -29.32 5.95 10.48
N ASN A 355 -30.33 6.44 11.20
CA ASN A 355 -30.21 6.80 12.62
C ASN A 355 -29.87 5.60 13.52
N VAL A 356 -30.32 4.39 13.16
CA VAL A 356 -29.96 3.15 13.87
C VAL A 356 -28.45 2.94 13.93
N SER A 357 -27.69 3.32 12.89
CA SER A 357 -26.22 3.19 12.88
C SER A 357 -25.57 3.98 14.01
N ILE A 358 -26.10 5.16 14.35
CA ILE A 358 -25.55 6.01 15.42
C ILE A 358 -25.76 5.32 16.78
N LEU A 359 -26.94 4.74 17.00
CA LEU A 359 -27.27 4.03 18.23
C LEU A 359 -26.40 2.78 18.40
N VAL A 360 -26.19 2.01 17.32
CA VAL A 360 -25.27 0.85 17.34
C VAL A 360 -23.85 1.29 17.68
N ASP A 361 -23.35 2.39 17.08
CA ASP A 361 -22.03 2.91 17.41
C ASP A 361 -21.93 3.34 18.89
N CYS A 362 -22.99 3.92 19.46
CA CYS A 362 -23.04 4.26 20.89
C CYS A 362 -22.95 3.00 21.78
N LEU A 363 -23.65 1.92 21.42
CA LEU A 363 -23.58 0.64 22.14
C LEU A 363 -22.17 0.06 22.09
N VAL A 364 -21.53 0.07 20.93
CA VAL A 364 -20.14 -0.41 20.78
C VAL A 364 -19.20 0.33 21.72
N ILE A 365 -19.32 1.66 21.81
CA ILE A 365 -18.47 2.46 22.70
C ILE A 365 -18.75 2.14 24.17
N GLN A 366 -20.02 2.06 24.57
CA GLN A 366 -20.40 1.74 25.95
C GLN A 366 -19.90 0.35 26.38
N PHE A 367 -20.01 -0.66 25.51
CA PHE A 367 -19.49 -2.00 25.81
C PHE A 367 -17.97 -2.05 25.79
N THR A 368 -17.32 -1.29 24.91
CA THR A 368 -15.85 -1.25 24.87
C THR A 368 -15.29 -0.59 26.13
N VAL A 369 -15.87 0.54 26.56
CA VAL A 369 -15.39 1.28 27.75
C VAL A 369 -15.62 0.50 29.05
N ARG A 370 -16.67 -0.33 29.16
CA ARG A 370 -16.95 -1.12 30.36
C ARG A 370 -16.12 -2.42 30.49
N LEU A 371 -15.44 -2.83 29.43
CA LEU A 371 -14.56 -4.01 29.43
C LEU A 371 -13.11 -3.68 29.84
N TYR A 372 -12.79 -2.39 30.00
CA TYR A 372 -11.57 -1.86 30.60
C TYR A 372 -11.92 -1.18 31.92
#